data_AF-A0A9Q1UWU2-F1
#
_entry.id   AF-A0A9Q1UWU2-F1
#
_cell.length_a   1.000
_cell.length_b   1.000
_cell.length_c   1.000
_cell.angle_alpha   90.00
_cell.angle_beta   90.00
_cell.angle_gamma   90.00
#
_symmetry.space_group_name_H-M   'P 1'
#
loop_
_entity.id
_entity.type
_entity.pdbx_description
1 polymer ?
#
loop_
_entity_poly.entity_id
_entity_poly.type
_entity_poly.pdbx_seq_one_letter_code
_entity_poly.pdbx_strand_id
1 'polypeptide(L)'
;MAENQEQKKSIFKAQFNSIEINQEDPTLLKGTVIIHDFGKSWNNQIISEEVCAENMNTLIGKRIVCKYISNEENNGIDALGEHEEKEGKNRNGKDVVITDTIAIGFIENVYIDDFTDENGNIKRVLYGDVVIWNDDKYQDVTGLLMEWLNNGVKIHMSVEFLYCNYNMIDGIEHIQSPILYTAHTLLNSEDRGDCIEIEPAYDSAQLLSLNEKKTWNKAINQVIKKQNNSTNKEDEIVENAFIKSLNSISLGDIRSKIMDALSKVMTADEYWNVWVSNYDIYPTENYFVYETCENDEWVNYKVSYTMENENITISYDEKVQVKHSDDWVAISEVQKSTNALKEKETELKTANDKIGELEKQLNSKEDTIKSLNSKVTSKQEEDQSTVKKFNELTNTLTSLNAKVKEMQPIVDKYHEEQYQKQLNSATTYYKEKFESVDALEDFEKEDVQNLIKQSINSKEDEAEKAKFSLNNMIVSKILPIQSDDKVTAEPKLSINSINEPCTNNENLNKSVDEFEEFYGFKK
;
A
#
# COMPACT_ATOMS: atom_id res chain seq x y z
N MET A 1 55.40 -22.05 17.00
CA MET A 1 55.64 -20.65 17.41
C MET A 1 54.55 -19.84 16.74
N ALA A 2 53.45 -19.56 17.45
CA ALA A 2 52.41 -18.70 16.92
C ALA A 2 52.95 -17.27 17.01
N GLU A 3 53.06 -16.59 15.88
CA GLU A 3 53.27 -15.14 15.87
C GLU A 3 52.18 -14.51 16.75
N ASN A 4 52.61 -13.64 17.67
CA ASN A 4 51.70 -12.84 18.48
C ASN A 4 50.88 -11.99 17.50
N GLN A 5 49.69 -12.45 17.09
CA GLN A 5 48.81 -11.64 16.27
C GLN A 5 48.40 -10.44 17.10
N GLU A 6 48.91 -9.27 16.72
CA GLU A 6 48.64 -8.00 17.37
C GLU A 6 47.13 -7.72 17.29
N GLN A 7 46.53 -7.44 18.44
CA GLN A 7 45.11 -7.12 18.54
C GLN A 7 44.82 -5.87 17.70
N LYS A 8 43.96 -6.00 16.69
CA LYS A 8 43.54 -4.89 15.84
C LYS A 8 42.25 -4.26 16.39
N LYS A 9 42.11 -2.97 16.17
CA LYS A 9 40.88 -2.18 16.41
C LYS A 9 40.29 -1.79 15.07
N SER A 10 38.97 -1.88 14.94
CA SER A 10 38.24 -1.36 13.79
C SER A 10 36.94 -0.70 14.26
N ILE A 11 36.31 0.05 13.35
CA ILE A 11 35.20 0.96 13.62
C ILE A 11 34.11 0.71 12.57
N PHE A 12 32.84 0.91 12.95
CA PHE A 12 31.63 0.86 12.12
C PHE A 12 30.76 2.09 12.36
N LYS A 13 29.87 2.36 11.39
CA LYS A 13 28.79 3.35 11.52
C LYS A 13 27.54 2.64 12.03
N ALA A 14 26.92 3.21 13.05
CA ALA A 14 25.55 2.93 13.42
C ALA A 14 24.67 4.18 13.22
N GLN A 15 23.39 3.96 12.93
CA GLN A 15 22.40 5.02 12.74
C GLN A 15 21.16 4.73 13.58
N PHE A 16 20.64 5.75 14.26
CA PHE A 16 19.35 5.64 14.92
C PHE A 16 18.23 5.56 13.90
N ASN A 17 17.37 4.56 14.07
CA ASN A 17 16.15 4.41 13.30
C ASN A 17 14.97 5.07 14.01
N SER A 18 14.97 5.06 15.34
CA SER A 18 13.95 5.67 16.17
C SER A 18 14.50 6.03 17.54
N ILE A 19 13.96 7.08 18.13
CA ILE A 19 14.11 7.39 19.55
C ILE A 19 12.82 8.03 20.07
N GLU A 20 12.33 7.52 21.19
CA GLU A 20 11.05 7.92 21.77
C GLU A 20 11.16 8.01 23.30
N ILE A 21 10.40 8.92 23.90
CA ILE A 21 10.29 9.01 25.36
C ILE A 21 9.58 7.76 25.87
N ASN A 22 10.17 7.10 26.86
CA ASN A 22 9.52 5.96 27.49
C ASN A 22 8.31 6.45 28.31
N GLN A 23 7.12 5.98 27.95
CA GLN A 23 5.86 6.38 28.59
C GLN A 23 5.75 5.91 30.05
N GLU A 24 6.40 4.81 30.40
CA GLU A 24 6.39 4.25 31.76
C GLU A 24 7.44 4.91 32.66
N ASP A 25 8.55 5.36 32.06
CA ASP A 25 9.62 6.07 32.75
C ASP A 25 10.16 7.22 31.88
N PRO A 26 9.58 8.43 32.00
CA PRO A 26 9.99 9.59 31.20
C PRO A 26 11.44 10.04 31.39
N THR A 27 12.13 9.52 32.42
CA THR A 27 13.55 9.77 32.64
C THR A 27 14.44 8.97 31.69
N LEU A 28 13.86 8.17 30.79
CA LEU A 28 14.55 7.38 29.79
C LEU A 28 14.00 7.63 28.38
N LEU A 29 14.88 7.75 27.40
CA LEU A 29 14.53 7.54 25.99
C LEU A 29 14.85 6.10 25.59
N LYS A 30 13.95 5.48 24.82
CA LYS A 30 14.19 4.20 24.16
C LYS A 30 14.37 4.43 22.68
N GLY A 31 15.36 3.78 22.09
CA GLY A 31 15.60 3.85 20.66
C GLY A 31 16.05 2.53 20.07
N THR A 32 16.09 2.49 18.76
CA THR A 32 16.62 1.36 18.00
C THR A 32 17.68 1.87 17.04
N VAL A 33 18.82 1.18 17.01
CA VAL A 33 19.97 1.53 16.17
C VAL A 33 20.33 0.36 15.26
N ILE A 34 20.58 0.63 13.98
CA ILE A 34 21.23 -0.35 13.10
C ILE A 34 22.74 -0.20 13.28
N ILE A 35 23.42 -1.27 13.66
CA ILE A 35 24.86 -1.27 13.99
C ILE A 35 25.72 -1.55 12.77
N HIS A 36 25.41 -2.59 12.00
CA HIS A 36 26.01 -2.86 10.69
C HIS A 36 25.20 -3.91 9.92
N ASP A 37 25.44 -4.02 8.61
CA ASP A 37 25.00 -5.15 7.79
C ASP A 37 26.13 -6.18 7.62
N PHE A 38 25.86 -7.28 6.92
CA PHE A 38 26.86 -8.34 6.67
C PHE A 38 27.60 -8.15 5.33
N GLY A 39 27.52 -6.94 4.78
CA GLY A 39 28.20 -6.55 3.56
C GLY A 39 29.65 -6.15 3.79
N LYS A 40 30.29 -5.79 2.67
CA LYS A 40 31.64 -5.24 2.68
C LYS A 40 31.63 -3.84 3.27
N SER A 41 32.33 -3.66 4.38
CA SER A 41 32.62 -2.34 4.94
C SER A 41 33.65 -1.59 4.11
N TRP A 42 33.70 -0.28 4.30
CA TRP A 42 34.65 0.63 3.66
C TRP A 42 36.10 0.46 4.16
N ASN A 43 36.31 -0.14 5.34
CA ASN A 43 37.61 -0.67 5.77
C ASN A 43 38.05 -1.90 4.99
N ASN A 44 37.30 -2.27 3.94
CA ASN A 44 37.52 -3.47 3.18
C ASN A 44 37.40 -4.71 4.08
N GLN A 45 36.48 -4.69 5.05
CA GLN A 45 36.25 -5.76 6.02
C GLN A 45 34.84 -6.35 5.88
N ILE A 46 34.67 -7.62 6.19
CA ILE A 46 33.36 -8.28 6.28
C ILE A 46 33.29 -9.02 7.62
N ILE A 47 32.22 -8.77 8.38
CA ILE A 47 31.79 -9.65 9.47
C ILE A 47 30.62 -10.47 8.92
N SER A 48 30.78 -11.78 8.84
CA SER A 48 29.67 -12.64 8.41
C SER A 48 28.58 -12.68 9.48
N GLU A 49 27.37 -13.05 9.07
CA GLU A 49 26.25 -13.20 10.00
C GLU A 49 26.57 -14.22 11.10
N GLU A 50 27.29 -15.31 10.80
CA GLU A 50 27.68 -16.30 11.81
C GLU A 50 28.65 -15.72 12.84
N VAL A 51 29.71 -15.03 12.38
CA VAL A 51 30.69 -14.39 13.28
C VAL A 51 30.00 -13.31 14.12
N CYS A 52 29.08 -12.55 13.54
CA CYS A 52 28.30 -11.57 14.27
C CYS A 52 27.43 -12.24 15.35
N ALA A 53 26.65 -13.27 14.99
CA ALA A 53 25.74 -13.95 15.91
C ALA A 53 26.47 -14.54 17.13
N GLU A 54 27.69 -15.04 16.95
CA GLU A 54 28.52 -15.57 18.04
C GLU A 54 28.98 -14.50 19.04
N ASN A 55 29.10 -13.24 18.60
CA ASN A 55 29.80 -12.20 19.36
C ASN A 55 28.96 -10.93 19.64
N MET A 56 27.79 -10.78 19.02
CA MET A 56 26.95 -9.57 19.12
C MET A 56 26.58 -9.24 20.57
N ASN A 57 26.39 -10.25 21.43
CA ASN A 57 26.07 -10.05 22.84
C ASN A 57 27.14 -9.27 23.62
N THR A 58 28.35 -9.12 23.07
CA THR A 58 29.38 -8.25 23.67
C THR A 58 29.03 -6.76 23.61
N LEU A 59 28.01 -6.37 22.83
CA LEU A 59 27.44 -5.02 22.78
C LEU A 59 26.54 -4.70 23.99
N ILE A 60 25.90 -5.71 24.59
CA ILE A 60 24.93 -5.51 25.67
C ILE A 60 25.63 -4.88 26.88
N GLY A 61 25.03 -3.80 27.40
CA GLY A 61 25.56 -3.01 28.51
C GLY A 61 26.74 -2.11 28.16
N LYS A 62 27.16 -2.05 26.88
CA LYS A 62 28.17 -1.08 26.45
C LYS A 62 27.58 0.31 26.46
N ARG A 63 28.37 1.25 26.98
CA ARG A 63 27.98 2.65 27.11
C ARG A 63 27.93 3.30 25.73
N ILE A 64 26.92 4.15 25.56
CA ILE A 64 26.86 5.17 24.52
C ILE A 64 27.38 6.46 25.15
N VAL A 65 28.34 7.09 24.49
CA VAL A 65 28.98 8.32 24.96
C VAL A 65 28.80 9.46 23.96
N CYS A 66 29.00 10.70 24.38
CA CYS A 66 29.12 11.85 23.49
C CYS A 66 29.92 12.96 24.17
N LYS A 67 30.39 13.93 23.37
CA LYS A 67 30.79 15.25 23.87
C LYS A 67 29.64 16.20 23.59
N TYR A 68 29.09 16.83 24.61
CA TYR A 68 28.11 17.89 24.43
C TYR A 68 28.83 19.24 24.35
N ILE A 69 28.43 20.06 23.38
CA ILE A 69 28.92 21.43 23.18
C ILE A 69 27.70 22.34 23.29
N SER A 70 27.66 23.17 24.33
CA SER A 70 26.49 23.99 24.63
C SER A 70 26.36 25.19 23.70
N ASN A 71 25.16 25.74 23.59
CA ASN A 71 24.89 26.97 22.88
C ASN A 71 25.74 28.15 23.38
N GLU A 72 26.10 28.20 24.66
CA GLU A 72 26.99 29.23 25.21
C GLU A 72 28.40 29.12 24.62
N GLU A 73 28.85 27.90 24.35
CA GLU A 73 30.16 27.59 23.78
C GLU A 73 30.17 27.60 22.24
N ASN A 74 28.98 27.52 21.59
CA ASN A 74 28.83 27.32 20.15
C ASN A 74 27.83 28.29 19.51
N ASN A 75 28.10 29.60 19.64
CA ASN A 75 27.39 30.69 18.93
C ASN A 75 25.86 30.66 19.05
N GLY A 76 25.33 30.23 20.20
CA GLY A 76 23.90 30.20 20.49
C GLY A 76 23.17 28.94 20.03
N ILE A 77 23.88 27.89 19.61
CA ILE A 77 23.28 26.64 19.14
C ILE A 77 24.01 25.42 19.75
N ASP A 78 23.26 24.47 20.30
CA ASP A 78 23.83 23.24 20.87
C ASP A 78 24.35 22.28 19.78
N ALA A 79 25.41 21.52 20.06
CA ALA A 79 26.03 20.56 19.14
C ALA A 79 26.65 19.36 19.88
N LEU A 80 27.05 18.34 19.14
CA LEU A 80 27.87 17.22 19.65
C LEU A 80 29.30 17.28 19.09
N GLY A 81 30.26 16.72 19.84
CA GLY A 81 31.64 16.49 19.38
C GLY A 81 31.89 15.02 19.02
N GLU A 82 33.16 14.68 18.78
CA GLU A 82 33.57 13.31 18.43
C GLU A 82 33.99 12.50 19.67
N HIS A 83 34.98 11.60 19.53
CA HIS A 83 35.55 10.84 20.64
C HIS A 83 36.42 11.70 21.57
N GLU A 84 36.79 12.91 21.15
CA GLU A 84 37.60 13.86 21.94
C GLU A 84 38.84 13.20 22.54
N GLU A 85 39.58 12.46 21.70
CA GLU A 85 40.77 11.75 22.11
C GLU A 85 41.87 12.75 22.49
N LYS A 86 42.44 12.57 23.69
CA LYS A 86 43.58 13.35 24.17
C LYS A 86 44.58 12.49 24.89
N GLU A 87 45.84 12.93 24.89
CA GLU A 87 46.88 12.31 25.69
C GLU A 87 46.61 12.56 27.18
N GLY A 88 46.63 11.48 27.97
CA GLY A 88 46.43 11.52 29.40
C GLY A 88 47.34 10.53 30.12
N LYS A 89 47.25 10.48 31.45
CA LYS A 89 47.99 9.51 32.27
C LYS A 89 47.03 8.61 33.01
N ASN A 90 47.29 7.30 32.96
CA ASN A 90 46.54 6.35 33.75
C ASN A 90 46.90 6.47 35.25
N ARG A 91 46.22 5.70 36.10
CA ARG A 91 46.45 5.71 37.57
C ARG A 91 47.91 5.45 37.97
N ASN A 92 48.67 4.78 37.11
CA ASN A 92 50.08 4.44 37.34
C ASN A 92 51.04 5.45 36.70
N GLY A 93 50.53 6.57 36.16
CA GLY A 93 51.33 7.63 35.54
C GLY A 93 51.85 7.30 34.13
N LYS A 94 51.39 6.21 33.52
CA LYS A 94 51.75 5.85 32.13
C LYS A 94 50.85 6.62 31.16
N ASP A 95 51.47 7.14 30.11
CA ASP A 95 50.76 7.83 29.03
C ASP A 95 49.80 6.86 28.33
N VAL A 96 48.56 7.31 28.19
CA VAL A 96 47.45 6.59 27.58
C VAL A 96 46.57 7.59 26.82
N VAL A 97 45.91 7.14 25.76
CA VAL A 97 44.84 7.92 25.13
C VAL A 97 43.61 7.83 26.02
N ILE A 98 43.04 8.98 26.37
CA ILE A 98 41.77 9.11 27.09
C ILE A 98 40.78 9.89 26.23
N THR A 99 39.49 9.74 26.48
CA THR A 99 38.43 10.49 25.79
C THR A 99 37.81 11.53 26.72
N ASP A 100 37.41 12.68 26.17
CA ASP A 100 36.66 13.73 26.90
C ASP A 100 35.14 13.61 26.72
N THR A 101 34.63 12.39 26.63
CA THR A 101 33.22 12.07 26.41
C THR A 101 32.51 11.70 27.71
N ILE A 102 31.22 12.01 27.82
CA ILE A 102 30.34 11.55 28.90
C ILE A 102 29.48 10.38 28.45
N ALA A 103 29.20 9.43 29.35
CA ALA A 103 28.22 8.38 29.08
C ALA A 103 26.81 8.94 29.23
N ILE A 104 25.95 8.66 28.25
CA ILE A 104 24.57 9.15 28.16
C ILE A 104 23.55 8.01 28.09
N GLY A 105 24.00 6.78 27.87
CA GLY A 105 23.12 5.62 27.74
C GLY A 105 23.89 4.33 27.56
N PHE A 106 23.17 3.28 27.17
CA PHE A 106 23.73 1.97 26.89
C PHE A 106 22.87 1.16 25.92
N ILE A 107 23.46 0.12 25.33
CA ILE A 107 22.74 -0.87 24.52
C ILE A 107 22.11 -1.90 25.45
N GLU A 108 20.78 -1.97 25.49
CA GLU A 108 20.01 -2.89 26.33
C GLU A 108 19.97 -4.31 25.75
N ASN A 109 19.81 -4.41 24.44
CA ASN A 109 19.64 -5.69 23.74
C ASN A 109 20.15 -5.60 22.29
N VAL A 110 20.45 -6.75 21.69
CA VAL A 110 20.87 -6.85 20.28
C VAL A 110 20.28 -8.08 19.61
N TYR A 111 20.00 -7.96 18.31
CA TYR A 111 19.44 -9.05 17.52
C TYR A 111 19.67 -8.81 16.02
N ILE A 112 19.56 -9.85 15.21
CA ILE A 112 19.71 -9.76 13.76
C ILE A 112 18.34 -9.91 13.12
N ASP A 113 17.89 -8.89 12.40
CA ASP A 113 16.59 -8.88 11.73
C ASP A 113 16.65 -8.27 10.34
N ASP A 114 15.53 -8.36 9.62
CA ASP A 114 15.34 -7.74 8.32
C ASP A 114 15.12 -6.23 8.46
N PHE A 115 15.84 -5.45 7.64
CA PHE A 115 15.66 -4.03 7.42
C PHE A 115 15.20 -3.82 5.98
N THR A 116 14.14 -3.05 5.79
CA THR A 116 13.66 -2.65 4.46
C THR A 116 14.09 -1.22 4.20
N ASP A 117 14.91 -1.00 3.17
CA ASP A 117 15.35 0.34 2.79
C ASP A 117 14.24 1.15 2.10
N GLU A 118 14.49 2.45 1.86
CA GLU A 118 13.57 3.38 1.21
C GLU A 118 13.14 2.94 -0.22
N ASN A 119 13.91 2.03 -0.84
CA ASN A 119 13.63 1.48 -2.17
C ASN A 119 12.89 0.13 -2.11
N GLY A 120 12.54 -0.36 -0.91
CA GLY A 120 11.87 -1.64 -0.70
C GLY A 120 12.79 -2.86 -0.73
N ASN A 121 14.12 -2.69 -0.70
CA ASN A 121 15.04 -3.81 -0.62
C ASN A 121 15.19 -4.28 0.82
N ILE A 122 15.08 -5.59 1.01
CA ILE A 122 15.26 -6.23 2.31
C ILE A 122 16.74 -6.62 2.48
N LYS A 123 17.31 -6.25 3.63
CA LYS A 123 18.67 -6.60 4.05
C LYS A 123 18.67 -7.11 5.48
N ARG A 124 19.48 -8.13 5.77
CA ARG A 124 19.73 -8.58 7.14
C ARG A 124 20.72 -7.63 7.81
N VAL A 125 20.39 -7.14 8.99
CA VAL A 125 21.22 -6.19 9.76
C VAL A 125 21.26 -6.54 11.24
N LEU A 126 22.33 -6.12 11.92
CA LEU A 126 22.42 -6.15 13.37
C LEU A 126 21.73 -4.91 13.96
N TYR A 127 20.69 -5.14 14.75
CA TYR A 127 20.01 -4.12 15.55
C TYR A 127 20.54 -4.08 16.98
N GLY A 128 20.50 -2.89 17.57
CA GLY A 128 20.64 -2.67 19.00
C GLY A 128 19.47 -1.86 19.56
N ASP A 129 18.85 -2.35 20.62
CA ASP A 129 17.92 -1.56 21.42
C ASP A 129 18.73 -0.72 22.40
N VAL A 130 18.48 0.58 22.43
CA VAL A 130 19.26 1.54 23.22
C VAL A 130 18.39 2.25 24.24
N VAL A 131 19.00 2.51 25.39
CA VAL A 131 18.41 3.32 26.47
C VAL A 131 19.31 4.52 26.69
N ILE A 132 18.75 5.72 26.57
CA ILE A 132 19.43 6.99 26.85
C ILE A 132 18.79 7.63 28.08
N TRP A 133 19.60 8.14 29.00
CA TRP A 133 19.10 8.85 30.17
C TRP A 133 18.56 10.22 29.77
N ASN A 134 17.39 10.58 30.29
CA ASN A 134 16.63 11.79 30.00
C ASN A 134 16.23 12.50 31.31
N ASP A 135 17.18 12.60 32.23
CA ASP A 135 17.05 13.43 33.43
C ASP A 135 17.62 14.84 33.18
N ASP A 136 17.52 15.73 34.17
CA ASP A 136 17.97 17.12 34.09
C ASP A 136 19.44 17.28 33.65
N LYS A 137 20.28 16.26 33.82
CA LYS A 137 21.68 16.30 33.39
C LYS A 137 21.85 16.08 31.89
N TYR A 138 20.95 15.32 31.28
CA TYR A 138 21.05 14.90 29.88
C TYR A 138 19.97 15.51 28.99
N GLN A 139 19.05 16.29 29.55
CA GLN A 139 17.95 16.96 28.84
C GLN A 139 18.40 17.77 27.62
N ASP A 140 19.55 18.41 27.68
CA ASP A 140 20.07 19.19 26.56
C ASP A 140 20.51 18.28 25.39
N VAL A 141 21.19 17.18 25.72
CA VAL A 141 21.58 16.17 24.72
C VAL A 141 20.34 15.51 24.13
N THR A 142 19.41 15.05 24.97
CA THR A 142 18.19 14.39 24.49
C THR A 142 17.27 15.33 23.73
N GLY A 143 17.20 16.61 24.12
CA GLY A 143 16.50 17.67 23.40
C GLY A 143 17.06 17.84 21.98
N LEU A 144 18.39 17.92 21.85
CA LEU A 144 19.07 17.98 20.56
C LEU A 144 18.80 16.75 19.69
N LEU A 145 18.86 15.53 20.25
CA LEU A 145 18.55 14.31 19.51
C LEU A 145 17.10 14.28 19.00
N MET A 146 16.15 14.71 19.83
CA MET A 146 14.74 14.77 19.42
C MET A 146 14.51 15.86 18.36
N GLU A 147 15.20 16.99 18.44
CA GLU A 147 15.17 18.04 17.42
C GLU A 147 15.65 17.51 16.07
N TRP A 148 16.80 16.83 16.03
CA TRP A 148 17.33 16.21 14.81
C TRP A 148 16.35 15.20 14.22
N LEU A 149 15.80 14.30 15.05
CA LEU A 149 14.83 13.31 14.57
C LEU A 149 13.57 13.99 13.98
N ASN A 150 13.04 15.01 14.65
CA ASN A 150 11.86 15.74 14.21
C ASN A 150 12.08 16.51 12.90
N ASN A 151 13.31 16.97 12.66
CA ASN A 151 13.71 17.63 11.43
C ASN A 151 14.08 16.65 10.31
N GLY A 152 14.02 15.33 10.57
CA GLY A 152 14.42 14.30 9.60
C GLY A 152 15.94 14.16 9.42
N VAL A 153 16.73 14.70 10.35
CA VAL A 153 18.19 14.58 10.37
C VAL A 153 18.58 13.19 10.88
N LYS A 154 19.49 12.52 10.17
CA LYS A 154 19.93 11.16 10.50
C LYS A 154 20.97 11.22 11.60
N ILE A 155 20.67 10.66 12.77
CA ILE A 155 21.60 10.68 13.91
C ILE A 155 22.67 9.61 13.75
N HIS A 156 23.94 10.00 13.87
CA HIS A 156 25.09 9.14 13.63
C HIS A 156 25.79 8.69 14.92
N MET A 157 26.25 7.43 14.92
CA MET A 157 27.01 6.83 16.01
C MET A 157 28.20 6.05 15.46
N SER A 158 29.38 6.25 16.04
CA SER A 158 30.56 5.42 15.80
C SER A 158 30.51 4.18 16.71
N VAL A 159 30.83 3.00 16.19
CA VAL A 159 30.90 1.73 16.94
C VAL A 159 32.26 1.10 16.77
N GLU A 160 32.91 0.70 17.85
CA GLU A 160 34.26 0.12 17.80
C GLU A 160 34.26 -1.36 18.17
N PHE A 161 35.16 -2.12 17.54
CA PHE A 161 35.39 -3.52 17.91
C PHE A 161 36.86 -3.92 17.79
N LEU A 162 37.22 -4.94 18.57
CA LEU A 162 38.54 -5.55 18.58
C LEU A 162 38.49 -6.94 17.96
N TYR A 163 39.52 -7.29 17.21
CA TYR A 163 39.65 -8.60 16.59
C TYR A 163 41.13 -8.99 16.43
N CYS A 164 41.38 -10.28 16.27
CA CYS A 164 42.71 -10.83 16.02
C CYS A 164 42.74 -11.77 14.82
N ASN A 165 41.64 -12.48 14.55
CA ASN A 165 41.55 -13.46 13.48
C ASN A 165 40.85 -12.86 12.26
N TYR A 166 41.46 -13.00 11.09
CA TYR A 166 40.87 -12.58 9.81
C TYR A 166 41.51 -13.36 8.66
N ASN A 167 40.76 -13.50 7.57
CA ASN A 167 41.25 -14.07 6.31
C ASN A 167 41.24 -12.99 5.23
N MET A 168 42.32 -12.86 4.47
CA MET A 168 42.37 -11.99 3.30
C MET A 168 41.82 -12.72 2.08
N ILE A 169 40.69 -12.28 1.54
CA ILE A 169 40.07 -12.82 0.32
C ILE A 169 39.85 -11.67 -0.65
N ASP A 170 40.47 -11.72 -1.83
CA ASP A 170 40.38 -10.66 -2.86
C ASP A 170 40.70 -9.24 -2.31
N GLY A 171 41.64 -9.19 -1.37
CA GLY A 171 42.06 -7.97 -0.69
C GLY A 171 41.15 -7.54 0.46
N ILE A 172 40.01 -8.21 0.69
CA ILE A 172 39.04 -7.93 1.77
C ILE A 172 39.41 -8.74 3.02
N GLU A 173 39.40 -8.10 4.18
CA GLU A 173 39.57 -8.72 5.50
C GLU A 173 38.25 -9.35 5.97
N HIS A 174 38.11 -10.66 5.80
CA HIS A 174 37.00 -11.42 6.38
C HIS A 174 37.29 -11.73 7.84
N ILE A 175 36.70 -10.94 8.74
CA ILE A 175 36.89 -11.04 10.18
C ILE A 175 36.36 -12.38 10.68
N GLN A 176 37.10 -13.01 11.58
CA GLN A 176 36.75 -14.29 12.18
C GLN A 176 36.60 -14.12 13.70
N SER A 177 35.78 -14.97 14.30
CA SER A 177 35.63 -15.01 15.75
C SER A 177 36.97 -15.26 16.47
N PRO A 178 37.15 -14.72 17.69
CA PRO A 178 36.21 -13.85 18.39
C PRO A 178 36.34 -12.37 17.97
N ILE A 179 35.24 -11.63 18.07
CA ILE A 179 35.23 -10.16 18.01
C ILE A 179 34.68 -9.60 19.32
N LEU A 180 35.17 -8.45 19.74
CA LEU A 180 34.70 -7.79 20.97
C LEU A 180 34.30 -6.36 20.65
N TYR A 181 33.01 -6.03 20.77
CA TYR A 181 32.57 -4.65 20.65
C TYR A 181 32.94 -3.85 21.91
N THR A 182 33.48 -2.64 21.75
CA THR A 182 34.15 -1.90 22.84
C THR A 182 33.57 -0.55 23.18
N ALA A 183 33.27 0.31 22.21
CA ALA A 183 32.88 1.69 22.47
C ALA A 183 31.89 2.22 21.42
N HIS A 184 31.04 3.17 21.84
CA HIS A 184 30.03 3.80 20.99
C HIS A 184 29.95 5.29 21.29
N THR A 185 30.06 6.15 20.28
CA THR A 185 30.01 7.61 20.45
C THR A 185 28.99 8.22 19.49
N LEU A 186 28.03 9.00 20.00
CA LEU A 186 27.14 9.81 19.17
C LEU A 186 27.92 10.99 18.59
N LEU A 187 27.65 11.29 17.33
CA LEU A 187 28.37 12.29 16.54
C LEU A 187 27.46 13.47 16.18
N ASN A 188 28.07 14.62 15.89
CA ASN A 188 27.33 15.76 15.37
C ASN A 188 26.69 15.40 14.03
N SER A 189 25.39 15.65 13.87
CA SER A 189 24.63 15.15 12.71
C SER A 189 24.24 16.25 11.71
N GLU A 190 24.65 17.51 11.93
CA GLU A 190 24.55 18.61 10.95
C GLU A 190 25.49 19.77 11.35
N ASP A 191 25.77 20.68 10.42
CA ASP A 191 26.53 21.92 10.70
C ASP A 191 25.75 22.85 11.65
N ARG A 192 26.31 23.14 12.84
CA ARG A 192 25.70 23.99 13.86
C ARG A 192 26.75 24.90 14.50
N GLY A 193 26.63 26.21 14.27
CA GLY A 193 27.58 27.19 14.82
C GLY A 193 28.99 26.99 14.24
N ASP A 194 29.97 26.79 15.13
CA ASP A 194 31.36 26.46 14.77
C ASP A 194 31.61 24.94 14.69
N CYS A 195 30.60 24.11 14.99
CA CYS A 195 30.68 22.66 14.94
C CYS A 195 30.16 22.14 13.59
N ILE A 196 31.05 21.52 12.81
CA ILE A 196 30.67 20.90 11.54
C ILE A 196 29.94 19.57 11.76
N GLU A 197 29.17 19.14 10.77
CA GLU A 197 28.65 17.78 10.71
C GLU A 197 29.82 16.78 10.78
N ILE A 198 29.71 15.84 11.72
CA ILE A 198 30.70 14.79 11.89
C ILE A 198 30.13 13.55 11.23
N GLU A 199 30.49 13.43 9.95
CA GLU A 199 30.23 12.21 9.22
C GLU A 199 30.87 11.04 9.97
N PRO A 200 30.12 9.96 10.25
CA PRO A 200 30.72 8.74 10.75
C PRO A 200 31.72 8.25 9.72
N ALA A 201 32.70 7.47 10.18
CA ALA A 201 33.84 7.06 9.37
C ALA A 201 33.51 6.32 8.05
N TYR A 202 32.24 5.98 7.72
CA TYR A 202 31.86 5.20 6.53
C TYR A 202 30.54 5.61 5.83
N ASP A 203 30.61 5.62 4.49
CA ASP A 203 29.65 6.08 3.46
C ASP A 203 28.45 5.13 3.19
N SER A 204 27.88 4.44 4.20
CA SER A 204 26.46 4.02 4.13
C SER A 204 25.52 5.11 4.69
N ALA A 205 26.08 6.21 5.19
CA ALA A 205 25.62 7.59 4.88
C ALA A 205 25.97 7.91 3.43
N GLN A 206 25.10 8.53 2.66
CA GLN A 206 25.40 8.75 1.24
C GLN A 206 26.37 9.94 0.99
N LEU A 207 27.54 9.62 0.42
CA LEU A 207 28.31 10.31 -0.65
C LEU A 207 28.85 11.74 -0.35
N LEU A 208 30.16 12.09 -0.39
CA LEU A 208 31.33 11.60 -1.14
C LEU A 208 32.64 12.13 -0.51
N SER A 209 33.69 11.30 -0.48
CA SER A 209 35.07 11.76 -0.80
C SER A 209 35.94 10.62 -1.35
N LEU A 210 35.93 10.48 -2.68
CA LEU A 210 36.96 9.77 -3.44
C LEU A 210 37.55 10.73 -4.48
N ASN A 211 38.28 11.73 -4.00
CA ASN A 211 39.22 12.47 -4.85
C ASN A 211 40.41 11.61 -5.32
N GLU A 212 40.50 10.33 -4.93
CA GLU A 212 41.68 9.51 -5.25
C GLU A 212 41.41 8.23 -6.06
N LYS A 213 40.14 7.82 -6.30
CA LYS A 213 39.85 6.62 -7.14
C LYS A 213 39.20 6.92 -8.49
N LYS A 214 38.64 8.12 -8.71
CA LYS A 214 38.12 8.53 -10.03
C LYS A 214 39.23 9.00 -10.97
N THR A 215 40.34 9.54 -10.49
CA THR A 215 41.46 9.98 -11.36
C THR A 215 42.11 8.81 -12.09
N TRP A 216 42.15 7.63 -11.44
CA TRP A 216 42.76 6.42 -11.99
C TRP A 216 41.84 5.65 -12.95
N ASN A 217 40.55 5.50 -12.61
CA ASN A 217 39.59 4.75 -13.43
C ASN A 217 38.92 5.58 -14.54
N LYS A 218 38.87 6.92 -14.42
CA LYS A 218 38.37 7.82 -15.47
C LYS A 218 39.41 7.97 -16.59
N ALA A 219 40.72 7.93 -16.27
CA ALA A 219 41.79 7.83 -17.27
C ALA A 219 41.76 6.51 -18.07
N ILE A 220 41.43 5.39 -17.42
CA ILE A 220 41.33 4.07 -18.08
C ILE A 220 40.01 3.92 -18.87
N ASN A 221 38.88 4.44 -18.38
CA ASN A 221 37.59 4.33 -19.06
C ASN A 221 37.30 5.41 -20.12
N GLN A 222 37.88 6.61 -20.02
CA GLN A 222 37.79 7.63 -21.09
C GLN A 222 38.57 7.24 -22.35
N VAL A 223 39.55 6.34 -22.23
CA VAL A 223 40.26 5.71 -23.38
C VAL A 223 39.41 4.62 -24.05
N ILE A 224 38.50 3.97 -23.32
CA ILE A 224 37.72 2.81 -23.81
C ILE A 224 36.30 3.21 -24.29
N LYS A 225 35.65 4.22 -23.70
CA LYS A 225 34.24 4.56 -23.99
C LYS A 225 34.00 5.80 -24.87
N LYS A 226 35.04 6.33 -25.52
CA LYS A 226 34.91 7.31 -26.62
C LYS A 226 34.26 6.74 -27.89
N GLN A 227 33.77 5.49 -27.86
CA GLN A 227 33.30 4.79 -29.05
C GLN A 227 31.78 4.61 -29.21
N ASN A 228 30.89 4.76 -28.20
CA ASN A 228 29.47 4.37 -28.40
C ASN A 228 28.42 5.21 -27.63
N ASN A 229 28.01 6.33 -28.23
CA ASN A 229 26.63 6.81 -28.52
C ASN A 229 25.48 6.91 -27.45
N SER A 230 25.03 8.16 -27.21
CA SER A 230 23.64 8.76 -27.18
C SER A 230 22.51 8.13 -26.30
N THR A 231 21.51 8.81 -25.70
CA THR A 231 20.79 10.11 -25.89
C THR A 231 19.77 10.39 -24.74
N ASN A 232 19.46 11.67 -24.49
CA ASN A 232 18.24 12.35 -23.91
C ASN A 232 17.96 12.20 -22.38
N LYS A 233 17.87 13.21 -21.50
CA LYS A 233 17.42 14.64 -21.41
C LYS A 233 15.92 14.85 -21.13
N GLU A 234 15.55 14.95 -19.84
CA GLU A 234 14.51 15.88 -19.33
C GLU A 234 14.44 16.06 -17.78
N ASP A 235 15.16 15.28 -16.95
CA ASP A 235 15.21 15.44 -15.47
C ASP A 235 16.19 16.53 -14.95
N GLU A 236 16.73 17.36 -15.84
CA GLU A 236 17.99 18.11 -15.66
C GLU A 236 17.86 19.46 -14.91
N ILE A 237 16.67 19.85 -14.44
CA ILE A 237 16.40 21.25 -14.01
C ILE A 237 16.41 21.43 -12.47
N VAL A 238 15.97 20.46 -11.67
CA VAL A 238 15.84 20.63 -10.20
C VAL A 238 17.09 20.14 -9.46
N GLU A 239 17.74 19.08 -9.93
CA GLU A 239 19.01 18.57 -9.40
C GLU A 239 20.19 19.54 -9.64
N ASN A 240 20.05 20.44 -10.61
CA ASN A 240 21.10 21.35 -11.08
C ASN A 240 21.36 22.56 -10.17
N ALA A 241 20.43 22.93 -9.29
CA ALA A 241 20.64 24.06 -8.37
C ALA A 241 21.47 23.64 -7.14
N PHE A 242 21.20 22.45 -6.60
CA PHE A 242 21.88 21.90 -5.43
C PHE A 242 23.28 21.35 -5.78
N ILE A 243 23.43 20.73 -6.95
CA ILE A 243 24.74 20.28 -7.46
C ILE A 243 25.62 21.45 -7.92
N LYS A 244 25.05 22.59 -8.35
CA LYS A 244 25.83 23.79 -8.65
C LYS A 244 26.41 24.45 -7.40
N SER A 245 25.72 24.49 -6.27
CA SER A 245 26.29 25.03 -5.02
C SER A 245 27.39 24.13 -4.47
N LEU A 246 27.22 22.80 -4.53
CA LEU A 246 28.21 21.80 -4.08
C LEU A 246 29.44 21.66 -5.00
N ASN A 247 29.34 22.06 -6.28
CA ASN A 247 30.48 22.15 -7.22
C ASN A 247 30.90 23.59 -7.52
N SER A 248 30.46 24.56 -6.71
CA SER A 248 30.96 25.93 -6.83
C SER A 248 32.40 25.95 -6.34
N ILE A 249 33.29 26.48 -7.18
CA ILE A 249 34.68 26.77 -6.82
C ILE A 249 34.68 27.46 -5.45
N SER A 250 35.52 26.99 -4.51
CA SER A 250 35.64 27.62 -3.19
C SER A 250 35.95 29.11 -3.35
N LEU A 251 35.48 29.98 -2.44
CA LEU A 251 35.76 31.43 -2.54
C LEU A 251 37.27 31.73 -2.69
N GLY A 252 38.13 30.92 -2.07
CA GLY A 252 39.58 30.99 -2.22
C GLY A 252 40.07 30.60 -3.62
N ASP A 253 39.48 29.58 -4.24
CA ASP A 253 39.79 29.18 -5.61
C ASP A 253 39.23 30.17 -6.64
N ILE A 254 38.08 30.80 -6.37
CA ILE A 254 37.52 31.90 -7.20
C ILE A 254 38.48 33.07 -7.15
N ARG A 255 38.93 33.47 -5.95
CA ARG A 255 39.94 34.51 -5.77
C ARG A 255 41.21 34.21 -6.53
N SER A 256 41.74 33.00 -6.40
CA SER A 256 42.97 32.57 -7.10
C SER A 256 42.84 32.74 -8.62
N LYS A 257 41.72 32.30 -9.18
CA LYS A 257 41.43 32.42 -10.62
C LYS A 257 41.16 33.87 -11.07
N ILE A 258 40.57 34.71 -10.22
CA ILE A 258 40.44 36.15 -10.45
C ILE A 258 41.83 36.80 -10.51
N MET A 259 42.71 36.50 -9.56
CA MET A 259 44.09 37.01 -9.53
C MET A 259 44.88 36.55 -10.76
N ASP A 260 44.75 35.29 -11.16
CA ASP A 260 45.33 34.77 -12.41
C ASP A 260 44.80 35.49 -13.65
N ALA A 261 43.50 35.81 -13.70
CA ALA A 261 42.91 36.56 -14.81
C ALA A 261 43.40 38.02 -14.84
N LEU A 262 43.50 38.67 -13.68
CA LEU A 262 44.04 40.03 -13.53
C LEU A 262 45.50 40.11 -13.99
N SER A 263 46.32 39.11 -13.67
CA SER A 263 47.74 39.04 -14.07
C SER A 263 47.96 39.04 -15.59
N LYS A 264 46.95 38.63 -16.37
CA LYS A 264 47.00 38.56 -17.84
C LYS A 264 46.60 39.86 -18.53
N VAL A 265 45.86 40.73 -17.84
CA VAL A 265 45.31 41.98 -18.40
C VAL A 265 45.99 43.23 -17.85
N MET A 266 46.66 43.14 -16.70
CA MET A 266 47.43 44.21 -16.08
C MET A 266 48.90 44.16 -16.46
N THR A 267 49.58 45.30 -16.39
CA THR A 267 51.05 45.33 -16.38
C THR A 267 51.59 44.80 -15.04
N ALA A 268 52.86 44.40 -15.01
CA ALA A 268 53.50 43.88 -13.80
C ALA A 268 53.47 44.89 -12.63
N ASP A 269 53.63 46.18 -12.94
CA ASP A 269 53.64 47.26 -11.94
C ASP A 269 52.24 47.53 -11.37
N GLU A 270 51.19 47.45 -12.21
CA GLU A 270 49.79 47.57 -11.77
C GLU A 270 49.39 46.37 -10.91
N TYR A 271 49.71 45.15 -11.36
CA TYR A 271 49.35 43.92 -10.67
C TYR A 271 50.02 43.79 -9.29
N TRP A 272 51.24 44.30 -9.13
CA TRP A 272 51.97 44.26 -7.85
C TRP A 272 51.24 45.00 -6.72
N ASN A 273 50.44 46.01 -7.06
CA ASN A 273 49.73 46.84 -6.09
C ASN A 273 48.25 46.43 -5.93
N VAL A 274 47.83 45.28 -6.46
CA VAL A 274 46.44 44.83 -6.44
C VAL A 274 46.18 43.87 -5.28
N TRP A 275 45.12 44.16 -4.53
CA TRP A 275 44.61 43.30 -3.48
C TRP A 275 43.13 42.98 -3.69
N VAL A 276 42.77 41.71 -3.60
CA VAL A 276 41.38 41.23 -3.59
C VAL A 276 41.17 40.47 -2.29
N SER A 277 40.24 40.91 -1.45
CA SER A 277 39.86 40.20 -0.23
C SER A 277 38.94 39.02 -0.55
N ASN A 278 38.95 37.97 0.28
CA ASN A 278 37.95 36.91 0.20
C ASN A 278 36.53 37.42 0.47
N TYR A 279 36.40 38.51 1.24
CA TYR A 279 35.12 39.15 1.58
C TYR A 279 34.60 40.09 0.48
N ASP A 280 35.45 40.45 -0.47
CA ASP A 280 35.14 41.37 -1.58
C ASP A 280 34.83 40.62 -2.89
N ILE A 281 34.50 39.33 -2.79
CA ILE A 281 34.07 38.47 -3.89
C ILE A 281 32.60 38.15 -3.68
N TYR A 282 31.78 38.42 -4.69
CA TYR A 282 30.32 38.29 -4.64
C TYR A 282 29.88 37.31 -5.73
N PRO A 283 29.87 35.99 -5.45
CA PRO A 283 29.59 34.96 -6.46
C PRO A 283 28.15 34.96 -6.96
N THR A 284 27.19 35.29 -6.09
CA THR A 284 25.77 35.34 -6.46
C THR A 284 25.49 36.47 -7.44
N GLU A 285 26.20 37.59 -7.30
CA GLU A 285 26.06 38.80 -8.09
C GLU A 285 27.11 38.92 -9.22
N ASN A 286 28.01 37.95 -9.35
CA ASN A 286 29.05 37.85 -10.39
C ASN A 286 29.99 39.07 -10.49
N TYR A 287 30.45 39.58 -9.35
CA TYR A 287 31.46 40.64 -9.32
C TYR A 287 32.46 40.48 -8.18
N PHE A 288 33.59 41.16 -8.29
CA PHE A 288 34.53 41.34 -7.19
C PHE A 288 34.95 42.80 -7.10
N VAL A 289 35.48 43.19 -5.94
CA VAL A 289 36.12 44.48 -5.73
C VAL A 289 37.60 44.23 -5.47
N TYR A 290 38.45 44.99 -6.17
CA TYR A 290 39.88 45.00 -5.91
C TYR A 290 40.34 46.39 -5.50
N GLU A 291 41.29 46.41 -4.58
CA GLU A 291 41.96 47.61 -4.10
C GLU A 291 43.31 47.76 -4.82
N THR A 292 43.65 49.00 -5.21
CA THR A 292 44.94 49.32 -5.79
C THR A 292 45.40 50.74 -5.42
N CYS A 293 46.69 51.01 -5.57
CA CYS A 293 47.28 52.33 -5.29
C CYS A 293 47.52 53.09 -6.59
N GLU A 294 46.81 54.20 -6.77
CA GLU A 294 46.95 55.10 -7.92
C GLU A 294 47.28 56.52 -7.40
N ASN A 295 48.39 57.11 -7.85
CA ASN A 295 48.83 58.45 -7.44
C ASN A 295 48.91 58.67 -5.90
N ASP A 296 49.46 57.70 -5.17
CA ASP A 296 49.58 57.69 -3.70
C ASP A 296 48.23 57.62 -2.92
N GLU A 297 47.11 57.28 -3.59
CA GLU A 297 45.82 57.03 -2.94
C GLU A 297 45.33 55.59 -3.21
N TRP A 298 44.79 54.96 -2.15
CA TRP A 298 44.12 53.66 -2.27
C TRP A 298 42.72 53.82 -2.84
N VAL A 299 42.46 53.17 -3.96
CA VAL A 299 41.19 53.22 -4.69
C VAL A 299 40.64 51.81 -4.89
N ASN A 300 39.31 51.70 -4.92
CA ASN A 300 38.61 50.43 -5.09
C ASN A 300 37.87 50.39 -6.42
N TYR A 301 37.99 49.27 -7.14
CA TYR A 301 37.34 49.04 -8.42
C TYR A 301 36.48 47.78 -8.37
N LYS A 302 35.22 47.92 -8.75
CA LYS A 302 34.28 46.84 -8.99
C LYS A 302 34.46 46.32 -10.40
N VAL A 303 34.63 45.01 -10.54
CA VAL A 303 34.81 44.32 -11.82
C VAL A 303 33.87 43.13 -11.87
N SER A 304 33.08 43.05 -12.93
CA SER A 304 32.25 41.88 -13.20
C SER A 304 33.08 40.74 -13.75
N TYR A 305 32.68 39.52 -13.42
CA TYR A 305 33.30 38.31 -13.96
C TYR A 305 32.25 37.29 -14.35
N THR A 306 32.63 36.37 -15.22
CA THR A 306 31.81 35.21 -15.58
C THR A 306 32.58 33.94 -15.28
N MET A 307 31.87 32.91 -14.86
CA MET A 307 32.44 31.62 -14.51
C MET A 307 31.84 30.54 -15.43
N GLU A 308 32.66 29.99 -16.33
CA GLU A 308 32.26 28.92 -17.25
C GLU A 308 33.23 27.74 -17.12
N ASN A 309 32.71 26.54 -16.82
CA ASN A 309 33.50 25.30 -16.70
C ASN A 309 34.77 25.49 -15.86
N GLU A 310 34.60 26.13 -14.69
CA GLU A 310 35.68 26.45 -13.75
C GLU A 310 36.72 27.49 -14.22
N ASN A 311 36.53 28.15 -15.37
CA ASN A 311 37.38 29.26 -15.81
C ASN A 311 36.70 30.60 -15.53
N ILE A 312 37.48 31.55 -15.01
CA ILE A 312 37.01 32.92 -14.75
C ILE A 312 37.47 33.82 -15.90
N THR A 313 36.51 34.52 -16.49
CA THR A 313 36.76 35.61 -17.45
C THR A 313 36.31 36.91 -16.81
N ILE A 314 37.23 37.85 -16.64
CA ILE A 314 36.96 39.17 -16.05
C ILE A 314 36.72 40.20 -17.15
N SER A 315 35.72 41.07 -16.94
CA SER A 315 35.46 42.22 -17.83
C SER A 315 36.27 43.43 -17.38
N TYR A 316 37.60 43.32 -17.44
CA TYR A 316 38.52 44.30 -16.85
C TYR A 316 38.40 45.72 -17.42
N ASP A 317 38.09 45.84 -18.72
CA ASP A 317 37.91 47.12 -19.39
C ASP A 317 36.64 47.86 -18.94
N GLU A 318 35.69 47.17 -18.30
CA GLU A 318 34.42 47.72 -17.81
C GLU A 318 34.45 48.03 -16.30
N LYS A 319 35.65 48.06 -15.69
CA LYS A 319 35.79 48.33 -14.26
C LYS A 319 35.21 49.69 -13.85
N VAL A 320 34.55 49.73 -12.70
CA VAL A 320 33.94 50.95 -12.14
C VAL A 320 34.54 51.24 -10.77
N GLN A 321 34.99 52.47 -10.54
CA GLN A 321 35.47 52.87 -9.21
C GLN A 321 34.31 52.91 -8.20
N VAL A 322 34.49 52.30 -7.03
CA VAL A 322 33.46 52.18 -5.99
C VAL A 322 34.01 52.62 -4.62
N LYS A 323 33.10 52.91 -3.68
CA LYS A 323 33.42 53.19 -2.28
C LYS A 323 32.49 52.40 -1.37
N HIS A 324 33.06 51.82 -0.32
CA HIS A 324 32.31 51.19 0.75
C HIS A 324 31.66 52.25 1.65
N SER A 325 30.41 52.04 2.06
CA SER A 325 29.69 52.92 2.99
C SER A 325 28.91 52.09 3.98
N ASP A 326 29.17 52.30 5.27
CA ASP A 326 28.47 51.64 6.38
C ASP A 326 27.48 52.62 7.02
N ASP A 327 26.18 52.30 6.94
CA ASP A 327 25.14 53.06 7.62
C ASP A 327 24.78 52.41 8.96
N TRP A 328 25.01 53.13 10.05
CA TRP A 328 24.63 52.69 11.40
C TRP A 328 23.15 52.94 11.63
N VAL A 329 22.33 51.89 11.49
CA VAL A 329 20.89 51.92 11.82
C VAL A 329 20.63 51.56 13.28
N ALA A 330 19.60 52.15 13.86
CA ALA A 330 19.23 51.90 15.25
C ALA A 330 18.73 50.46 15.43
N ILE A 331 19.15 49.81 16.53
CA ILE A 331 18.78 48.43 16.88
C ILE A 331 17.25 48.23 16.89
N SER A 332 16.48 49.27 17.23
CA SER A 332 15.02 49.25 17.24
C SER A 332 14.39 49.05 15.85
N GLU A 333 15.05 49.47 14.77
CA GLU A 333 14.59 49.28 13.39
C GLU A 333 14.89 47.86 12.89
N VAL A 334 16.05 47.32 13.26
CA VAL A 334 16.38 45.90 13.02
C VAL A 334 15.38 45.01 13.76
N GLN A 335 15.10 45.29 15.03
CA GLN A 335 14.19 44.49 15.84
C GLN A 335 12.72 44.55 15.35
N LYS A 336 12.28 45.68 14.78
CA LYS A 336 10.98 45.76 14.10
C LYS A 336 10.92 44.85 12.88
N SER A 337 11.97 44.83 12.07
CA SER A 337 12.06 43.98 10.89
C SER A 337 12.11 42.50 11.27
N THR A 338 12.85 42.14 12.33
CA THR A 338 12.88 40.78 12.88
C THR A 338 11.52 40.34 13.41
N ASN A 339 10.79 41.22 14.10
CA ASN A 339 9.45 40.88 14.62
C ASN A 339 8.44 40.69 13.47
N ALA A 340 8.49 41.53 12.43
CA ALA A 340 7.65 41.36 11.25
C ALA A 340 7.95 40.05 10.49
N LEU A 341 9.22 39.62 10.45
CA LEU A 341 9.61 38.34 9.87
C LEU A 341 9.03 37.17 10.67
N LYS A 342 9.15 37.21 12.01
CA LYS A 342 8.58 36.19 12.90
C LYS A 342 7.06 36.08 12.77
N GLU A 343 6.35 37.20 12.65
CA GLU A 343 4.91 37.18 12.39
C GLU A 343 4.59 36.45 11.07
N LYS A 344 5.35 36.72 10.00
CA LYS A 344 5.16 36.03 8.72
C LYS A 344 5.49 34.54 8.78
N GLU A 345 6.51 34.13 9.52
CA GLU A 345 6.82 32.71 9.76
C GLU A 345 5.67 31.99 10.47
N THR A 346 5.06 32.63 11.48
CA THR A 346 3.92 32.04 12.20
C THR A 346 2.68 31.91 11.32
N GLU A 347 2.40 32.89 10.46
CA GLU A 347 1.31 32.81 9.47
C GLU A 347 1.55 31.66 8.48
N LEU A 348 2.80 31.49 8.02
CA LEU A 348 3.18 30.45 7.06
C LEU A 348 3.04 29.05 7.69
N LYS A 349 3.49 28.87 8.94
CA LYS A 349 3.27 27.63 9.68
C LYS A 349 1.79 27.29 9.82
N THR A 350 0.96 28.27 10.17
CA THR A 350 -0.49 28.09 10.29
C THR A 350 -1.14 27.70 8.96
N ALA A 351 -0.68 28.29 7.85
CA ALA A 351 -1.15 27.93 6.52
C ALA A 351 -0.78 26.49 6.15
N ASN A 352 0.46 26.06 6.45
CA ASN A 352 0.92 24.69 6.19
C ASN A 352 0.15 23.65 7.02
N ASP A 353 -0.08 23.92 8.31
CA ASP A 353 -0.90 23.05 9.18
C ASP A 353 -2.32 22.87 8.60
N LYS A 354 -2.88 23.93 8.01
CA LYS A 354 -4.20 23.90 7.36
C LYS A 354 -4.20 23.14 6.02
N ILE A 355 -3.10 23.19 5.26
CA ILE A 355 -2.93 22.39 4.04
C ILE A 355 -2.91 20.89 4.39
N GLY A 356 -2.14 20.49 5.41
CA GLY A 356 -2.07 19.09 5.84
C GLY A 356 -3.43 18.54 6.30
N GLU A 357 -4.26 19.36 6.95
CA GLU A 357 -5.64 18.98 7.30
C GLU A 357 -6.54 18.82 6.08
N LEU A 358 -6.43 19.71 5.09
CA LEU A 358 -7.20 19.60 3.83
C LEU A 358 -6.80 18.36 3.04
N GLU A 359 -5.52 17.99 3.02
CA GLU A 359 -5.03 16.77 2.37
C GLU A 359 -5.59 15.50 3.03
N LYS A 360 -5.64 15.45 4.37
CA LYS A 360 -6.27 14.34 5.10
C LYS A 360 -7.75 14.20 4.73
N GLN A 361 -8.48 15.31 4.65
CA GLN A 361 -9.89 15.30 4.25
C GLN A 361 -10.07 14.86 2.80
N LEU A 362 -9.17 15.26 1.90
CA LEU A 362 -9.19 14.85 0.50
C LEU A 362 -8.99 13.34 0.37
N ASN A 363 -7.97 12.79 1.03
CA ASN A 363 -7.68 11.35 1.01
C ASN A 363 -8.86 10.52 1.56
N SER A 364 -9.47 10.97 2.66
CA SER A 364 -10.68 10.31 3.20
C SER A 364 -11.86 10.31 2.22
N LYS A 365 -12.06 11.41 1.47
CA LYS A 365 -13.09 11.48 0.42
C LYS A 365 -12.76 10.58 -0.76
N GLU A 366 -11.49 10.49 -1.16
CA GLU A 366 -11.02 9.62 -2.24
C GLU A 366 -11.32 8.14 -1.94
N ASP A 367 -11.05 7.69 -0.72
CA ASP A 367 -11.35 6.32 -0.28
C ASP A 367 -12.86 6.04 -0.24
N THR A 368 -13.65 7.04 0.16
CA THR A 368 -15.11 6.96 0.12
C THR A 368 -15.60 6.81 -1.34
N ILE A 369 -15.03 7.55 -2.28
CA ILE A 369 -15.36 7.46 -3.71
C ILE A 369 -15.02 6.07 -4.26
N LYS A 370 -13.83 5.53 -3.94
CA LYS A 370 -13.44 4.17 -4.35
C LYS A 370 -14.43 3.12 -3.84
N SER A 371 -14.85 3.23 -2.58
CA SER A 371 -15.86 2.35 -1.96
C SER A 371 -17.24 2.46 -2.60
N LEU A 372 -17.66 3.67 -2.98
CA LEU A 372 -18.93 3.86 -3.69
C LEU A 372 -18.88 3.29 -5.12
N ASN A 373 -17.78 3.49 -5.84
CA ASN A 373 -17.62 2.99 -7.21
C ASN A 373 -17.63 1.44 -7.26
N SER A 374 -17.02 0.76 -6.29
CA SER A 374 -17.08 -0.70 -6.22
C SER A 374 -18.51 -1.21 -5.99
N LYS A 375 -19.28 -0.56 -5.10
CA LYS A 375 -20.71 -0.87 -4.87
C LYS A 375 -21.58 -0.60 -6.09
N VAL A 376 -21.30 0.46 -6.85
CA VAL A 376 -22.03 0.74 -8.10
C VAL A 376 -21.76 -0.36 -9.13
N THR A 377 -20.51 -0.77 -9.28
CA THR A 377 -20.11 -1.81 -10.24
C THR A 377 -20.78 -3.15 -9.89
N SER A 378 -20.74 -3.57 -8.63
CA SER A 378 -21.38 -4.81 -8.20
C SER A 378 -22.89 -4.80 -8.44
N LYS A 379 -23.55 -3.65 -8.21
CA LYS A 379 -24.99 -3.50 -8.42
C LYS A 379 -25.36 -3.53 -9.91
N GLN A 380 -24.51 -2.96 -10.78
CA GLN A 380 -24.69 -3.05 -12.24
C GLN A 380 -24.60 -4.51 -12.74
N GLU A 381 -23.69 -5.31 -12.17
CA GLU A 381 -23.57 -6.73 -12.50
C GLU A 381 -24.82 -7.53 -12.06
N GLU A 382 -25.33 -7.25 -10.86
CA GLU A 382 -26.58 -7.84 -10.36
C GLU A 382 -27.79 -7.46 -11.23
N ASP A 383 -27.90 -6.20 -11.64
CA ASP A 383 -28.96 -5.72 -12.53
C ASP A 383 -28.89 -6.41 -13.90
N GLN A 384 -27.68 -6.54 -14.49
CA GLN A 384 -27.51 -7.26 -15.75
C GLN A 384 -27.90 -8.74 -15.65
N SER A 385 -27.52 -9.40 -14.55
CA SER A 385 -27.92 -10.79 -14.27
C SER A 385 -29.44 -10.93 -14.17
N THR A 386 -30.08 -9.99 -13.48
CA THR A 386 -31.54 -9.95 -13.31
C THR A 386 -32.25 -9.72 -14.64
N VAL A 387 -31.76 -8.80 -15.48
CA VAL A 387 -32.31 -8.55 -16.83
C VAL A 387 -32.20 -9.78 -17.73
N LYS A 388 -31.08 -10.51 -17.68
CA LYS A 388 -30.92 -11.77 -18.43
C LYS A 388 -31.98 -12.80 -18.01
N LYS A 389 -32.13 -13.02 -16.70
CA LYS A 389 -33.16 -13.94 -16.16
C LYS A 389 -34.58 -13.52 -16.54
N PHE A 390 -34.88 -12.22 -16.51
CA PHE A 390 -36.19 -11.70 -16.91
C PHE A 390 -36.49 -11.97 -18.40
N ASN A 391 -35.50 -11.78 -19.28
CA ASN A 391 -35.64 -12.07 -20.70
C ASN A 391 -35.83 -13.57 -20.97
N GLU A 392 -35.11 -14.44 -20.28
CA GLU A 392 -35.30 -15.89 -20.35
C GLU A 392 -36.71 -16.31 -19.89
N LEU A 393 -37.19 -15.74 -18.78
CA LEU A 393 -38.54 -15.98 -18.26
C LEU A 393 -39.63 -15.49 -19.23
N THR A 394 -39.38 -14.34 -19.88
CA THR A 394 -40.31 -13.79 -20.88
C THR A 394 -40.39 -14.68 -22.12
N ASN A 395 -39.25 -15.19 -22.58
CA ASN A 395 -39.18 -16.08 -23.74
C ASN A 395 -39.87 -17.42 -23.44
N THR A 396 -39.62 -18.01 -22.27
CA THR A 396 -40.27 -19.25 -21.84
C THR A 396 -41.78 -19.08 -21.68
N LEU A 397 -42.24 -17.98 -21.07
CA LEU A 397 -43.66 -17.65 -20.97
C LEU A 397 -44.32 -17.50 -22.34
N THR A 398 -43.65 -16.84 -23.27
CA THR A 398 -44.14 -16.66 -24.65
C THR A 398 -44.27 -18.01 -25.36
N SER A 399 -43.27 -18.88 -25.23
CA SER A 399 -43.29 -20.25 -25.78
C SER A 399 -44.40 -21.09 -25.18
N LEU A 400 -44.61 -21.02 -23.87
CA LEU A 400 -45.66 -21.76 -23.18
C LEU A 400 -47.05 -21.30 -23.63
N ASN A 401 -47.27 -19.99 -23.74
CA ASN A 401 -48.52 -19.43 -24.26
C ASN A 401 -48.80 -19.86 -25.70
N ALA A 402 -47.77 -19.98 -26.56
CA ALA A 402 -47.93 -20.50 -27.91
C ALA A 402 -48.39 -21.97 -27.90
N LYS A 403 -47.74 -22.82 -27.08
CA LYS A 403 -48.14 -24.23 -26.93
C LYS A 403 -49.55 -24.40 -26.39
N VAL A 404 -49.97 -23.57 -25.43
CA VAL A 404 -51.34 -23.58 -24.91
C VAL A 404 -52.35 -23.27 -26.02
N LYS A 405 -52.07 -22.27 -26.86
CA LYS A 405 -52.93 -21.96 -28.02
C LYS A 405 -53.00 -23.10 -29.03
N GLU A 406 -51.91 -23.82 -29.26
CA GLU A 406 -51.89 -24.98 -30.15
C GLU A 406 -52.64 -26.19 -29.57
N MET A 407 -52.63 -26.36 -28.24
CA MET A 407 -53.34 -27.45 -27.55
C MET A 407 -54.85 -27.23 -27.45
N GLN A 408 -55.31 -25.98 -27.37
CA GLN A 408 -56.74 -25.66 -27.25
C GLN A 408 -57.65 -26.40 -28.25
N PRO A 409 -57.39 -26.38 -29.58
CA PRO A 409 -58.24 -27.09 -30.53
C PRO A 409 -58.19 -28.62 -30.39
N ILE A 410 -57.08 -29.18 -29.86
CA ILE A 410 -56.99 -30.63 -29.59
C ILE A 410 -57.88 -31.00 -28.41
N VAL A 411 -57.86 -30.19 -27.35
CA VAL A 411 -58.70 -30.36 -26.16
C VAL A 411 -60.18 -30.23 -26.53
N ASP A 412 -60.54 -29.21 -27.29
CA ASP A 412 -61.92 -29.00 -27.77
C ASP A 412 -62.41 -30.20 -28.61
N LYS A 413 -61.56 -30.69 -29.52
CA LYS A 413 -61.87 -31.87 -30.34
C LYS A 413 -62.03 -33.14 -29.49
N TYR A 414 -61.18 -33.35 -28.49
CA TYR A 414 -61.29 -34.49 -27.58
C TYR A 414 -62.61 -34.46 -26.80
N HIS A 415 -63.00 -33.30 -26.27
CA HIS A 415 -64.27 -33.15 -25.57
C HIS A 415 -65.47 -33.43 -26.47
N GLU A 416 -65.44 -32.94 -27.71
CA GLU A 416 -66.48 -33.24 -28.71
C GLU A 416 -66.54 -34.74 -29.02
N GLU A 417 -65.41 -35.40 -29.26
CA GLU A 417 -65.37 -36.84 -29.52
C GLU A 417 -65.90 -37.68 -28.36
N GLN A 418 -65.58 -37.30 -27.11
CA GLN A 418 -66.11 -37.97 -25.92
C GLN A 418 -67.62 -37.78 -25.78
N TYR A 419 -68.12 -36.56 -26.02
CA TYR A 419 -69.55 -36.29 -26.04
C TYR A 419 -70.28 -37.15 -27.08
N GLN A 420 -69.77 -37.22 -28.31
CA GLN A 420 -70.36 -38.04 -29.36
C GLN A 420 -70.35 -39.54 -29.03
N LYS A 421 -69.27 -40.06 -28.41
CA LYS A 421 -69.22 -41.46 -27.95
C LYS A 421 -70.29 -41.75 -26.90
N GLN A 422 -70.42 -40.89 -25.89
CA GLN A 422 -71.44 -41.04 -24.85
C GLN A 422 -72.85 -40.97 -25.43
N LEU A 423 -73.09 -40.03 -26.35
CA LEU A 423 -74.38 -39.89 -27.02
C LEU A 423 -74.73 -41.14 -27.83
N ASN A 424 -73.83 -41.60 -28.70
CA ASN A 424 -74.07 -42.80 -29.51
C ASN A 424 -74.30 -44.04 -28.65
N SER A 425 -73.57 -44.19 -27.53
CA SER A 425 -73.77 -45.28 -26.58
C SER A 425 -75.14 -45.21 -25.91
N ALA A 426 -75.57 -44.03 -25.46
CA ALA A 426 -76.87 -43.82 -24.85
C ALA A 426 -78.02 -44.05 -25.85
N THR A 427 -77.88 -43.52 -27.07
CA THR A 427 -78.83 -43.73 -28.17
C THR A 427 -78.97 -45.21 -28.49
N THR A 428 -77.85 -45.95 -28.60
CA THR A 428 -77.88 -47.40 -28.87
C THR A 428 -78.55 -48.17 -27.73
N TYR A 429 -78.15 -47.89 -26.49
CA TYR A 429 -78.73 -48.52 -25.30
C TYR A 429 -80.25 -48.34 -25.25
N TYR A 430 -80.73 -47.11 -25.40
CA TYR A 430 -82.16 -46.85 -25.34
C TYR A 430 -82.91 -47.39 -26.55
N LYS A 431 -82.31 -47.36 -27.75
CA LYS A 431 -82.92 -47.98 -28.94
C LYS A 431 -83.22 -49.46 -28.71
N GLU A 432 -82.23 -50.23 -28.24
CA GLU A 432 -82.41 -51.65 -27.92
C GLU A 432 -83.50 -51.89 -26.87
N LYS A 433 -83.59 -51.02 -25.85
CA LYS A 433 -84.62 -51.11 -24.83
C LYS A 433 -86.02 -50.83 -25.37
N PHE A 434 -86.19 -49.80 -26.20
CA PHE A 434 -87.47 -49.50 -26.84
C PHE A 434 -87.87 -50.57 -27.87
N GLU A 435 -86.92 -51.14 -28.62
CA GLU A 435 -87.17 -52.29 -29.52
C GLU A 435 -87.65 -53.53 -28.75
N SER A 436 -87.07 -53.81 -27.57
CA SER A 436 -87.44 -54.99 -26.76
C SER A 436 -88.88 -55.00 -26.25
N VAL A 437 -89.55 -53.84 -26.27
CA VAL A 437 -90.96 -53.67 -25.85
C VAL A 437 -91.87 -53.29 -27.02
N ASP A 438 -91.42 -53.51 -28.26
CA ASP A 438 -92.14 -53.19 -29.51
C ASP A 438 -92.60 -51.72 -29.60
N ALA A 439 -91.78 -50.80 -29.05
CA ALA A 439 -92.07 -49.36 -28.96
C ALA A 439 -91.08 -48.51 -29.78
N LEU A 440 -90.62 -49.02 -30.92
CA LEU A 440 -89.62 -48.33 -31.75
C LEU A 440 -90.13 -46.99 -32.30
N GLU A 441 -91.44 -46.88 -32.59
CA GLU A 441 -92.05 -45.61 -33.00
C GLU A 441 -91.98 -44.52 -31.92
N ASP A 442 -91.95 -44.91 -30.63
CA ASP A 442 -91.81 -43.96 -29.52
C ASP A 442 -90.36 -43.49 -29.35
N PHE A 443 -89.38 -44.34 -29.68
CA PHE A 443 -87.96 -43.98 -29.66
C PHE A 443 -87.64 -42.85 -30.66
N GLU A 444 -88.24 -42.88 -31.86
CA GLU A 444 -88.01 -41.87 -32.90
C GLU A 444 -88.64 -40.50 -32.58
N LYS A 445 -89.42 -40.38 -31.50
CA LYS A 445 -90.03 -39.11 -31.09
C LYS A 445 -88.97 -38.13 -30.60
N GLU A 446 -89.12 -36.87 -31.02
CA GLU A 446 -88.19 -35.79 -30.70
C GLU A 446 -88.00 -35.59 -29.18
N ASP A 447 -89.07 -35.71 -28.39
CA ASP A 447 -89.01 -35.61 -26.92
C ASP A 447 -88.14 -36.72 -26.30
N VAL A 448 -88.21 -37.94 -26.83
CA VAL A 448 -87.39 -39.08 -26.37
C VAL A 448 -85.93 -38.89 -26.77
N GLN A 449 -85.65 -38.42 -27.99
CA GLN A 449 -84.29 -38.10 -28.43
C GLN A 449 -83.67 -36.94 -27.63
N ASN A 450 -84.47 -35.95 -27.22
CA ASN A 450 -84.01 -34.87 -26.36
C ASN A 450 -83.72 -35.36 -24.93
N LEU A 451 -84.53 -36.27 -24.39
CA LEU A 451 -84.23 -36.92 -23.11
C LEU A 451 -82.96 -37.77 -23.17
N ILE A 452 -82.68 -38.46 -24.29
CA ILE A 452 -81.42 -39.20 -24.49
C ILE A 452 -80.22 -38.24 -24.46
N LYS A 453 -80.30 -37.09 -25.13
CA LYS A 453 -79.26 -36.05 -25.05
C LYS A 453 -79.08 -35.49 -23.64
N GLN A 454 -80.16 -35.30 -22.89
CA GLN A 454 -80.11 -34.83 -21.49
C GLN A 454 -79.57 -35.90 -20.53
N SER A 455 -79.76 -37.19 -20.85
CA SER A 455 -79.29 -38.32 -20.02
C SER A 455 -77.76 -38.41 -19.91
N ILE A 456 -77.02 -37.75 -20.80
CA ILE A 456 -75.55 -37.67 -20.80
C ILE A 456 -75.01 -36.31 -20.34
N ASN A 457 -75.86 -35.44 -19.78
CA ASN A 457 -75.46 -34.13 -19.30
C ASN A 457 -74.44 -34.26 -18.15
N SER A 458 -73.47 -33.35 -18.10
CA SER A 458 -72.45 -33.29 -17.04
C SER A 458 -73.03 -33.00 -15.65
N LYS A 459 -74.24 -32.43 -15.57
CA LYS A 459 -74.97 -32.25 -14.30
C LYS A 459 -75.78 -33.50 -13.97
N GLU A 460 -75.38 -34.15 -12.89
CA GLU A 460 -75.94 -35.44 -12.43
C GLU A 460 -77.46 -35.39 -12.20
N ASP A 461 -77.97 -34.35 -11.53
CA ASP A 461 -79.40 -34.19 -11.27
C ASP A 461 -80.27 -34.12 -12.55
N GLU A 462 -79.76 -33.50 -13.61
CA GLU A 462 -80.46 -33.37 -14.89
C GLU A 462 -80.40 -34.69 -15.68
N ALA A 463 -79.23 -35.33 -15.65
CA ALA A 463 -79.02 -36.63 -16.30
C ALA A 463 -79.88 -37.74 -15.67
N GLU A 464 -79.96 -37.81 -14.35
CA GLU A 464 -80.75 -38.82 -13.64
C GLU A 464 -82.25 -38.67 -13.88
N LYS A 465 -82.77 -37.44 -13.87
CA LYS A 465 -84.18 -37.15 -14.19
C LYS A 465 -84.53 -37.60 -15.61
N ALA A 466 -83.64 -37.34 -16.57
CA ALA A 466 -83.84 -37.77 -17.95
C ALA A 466 -83.81 -39.31 -18.07
N LYS A 467 -82.84 -39.98 -17.44
CA LYS A 467 -82.76 -41.46 -17.40
C LYS A 467 -84.00 -42.09 -16.77
N PHE A 468 -84.47 -41.53 -15.65
CA PHE A 468 -85.68 -41.99 -14.96
C PHE A 468 -86.92 -41.86 -15.86
N SER A 469 -87.05 -40.72 -16.54
CA SER A 469 -88.16 -40.48 -17.47
C SER A 469 -88.14 -41.47 -18.63
N LEU A 470 -86.98 -41.70 -19.26
CA LEU A 470 -86.80 -42.68 -20.33
C LEU A 470 -87.17 -44.11 -19.88
N ASN A 471 -86.69 -44.53 -18.71
CA ASN A 471 -86.97 -45.86 -18.18
C ASN A 471 -88.46 -46.06 -17.87
N ASN A 472 -89.14 -45.04 -17.32
CA ASN A 472 -90.58 -45.10 -17.07
C ASN A 472 -91.39 -45.24 -18.36
N MET A 473 -90.99 -44.54 -19.42
CA MET A 473 -91.63 -44.67 -20.74
C MET A 473 -91.52 -46.11 -21.26
N ILE A 474 -90.35 -46.74 -21.14
CA ILE A 474 -90.13 -48.14 -21.54
C ILE A 474 -91.00 -49.10 -20.70
N VAL A 475 -90.98 -48.97 -19.37
CA VAL A 475 -91.73 -49.86 -18.46
C VAL A 475 -93.24 -49.78 -18.72
N SER A 476 -93.75 -48.60 -19.07
CA SER A 476 -95.18 -48.42 -19.36
C SER A 476 -95.70 -49.21 -20.58
N LYS A 477 -94.81 -49.72 -21.42
CA LYS A 477 -95.14 -50.49 -22.64
C LYS A 477 -95.11 -52.01 -22.43
N ILE A 478 -94.65 -52.48 -21.28
CA ILE A 478 -94.58 -53.91 -20.96
C ILE A 478 -96.00 -54.40 -20.60
N LEU A 479 -96.56 -55.31 -21.40
CA LEU A 479 -97.86 -55.94 -21.10
C LEU A 479 -97.73 -57.00 -19.99
N PRO A 480 -98.64 -57.05 -19.00
CA PRO A 480 -98.63 -58.09 -17.99
C PRO A 480 -99.05 -59.45 -18.58
N ILE A 481 -98.27 -60.50 -18.30
CA ILE A 481 -98.54 -61.88 -18.73
C ILE A 481 -99.80 -62.39 -17.99
N GLN A 482 -100.84 -62.79 -18.73
CA GLN A 482 -101.94 -63.60 -18.20
C GLN A 482 -101.49 -65.07 -18.11
N SER A 483 -101.74 -65.68 -16.96
CA SER A 483 -101.42 -67.06 -16.60
C SER A 483 -102.29 -68.08 -17.35
N ASP A 484 -101.70 -69.13 -17.94
CA ASP A 484 -102.26 -70.49 -17.97
C ASP A 484 -101.22 -71.59 -18.30
N ASP A 485 -101.35 -72.68 -17.53
CA ASP A 485 -100.73 -74.02 -17.45
C ASP A 485 -99.52 -74.53 -18.29
N LYS A 486 -98.58 -75.13 -17.51
CA LYS A 486 -97.77 -76.37 -17.72
C LYS A 486 -96.60 -76.41 -18.74
N VAL A 487 -95.36 -76.39 -18.21
CA VAL A 487 -94.37 -77.51 -18.13
C VAL A 487 -92.90 -77.03 -18.13
N THR A 488 -92.18 -77.43 -17.07
CA THR A 488 -90.74 -77.67 -16.86
C THR A 488 -89.69 -76.62 -17.27
N ALA A 489 -89.03 -76.04 -16.27
CA ALA A 489 -87.59 -76.22 -16.01
C ALA A 489 -87.26 -75.63 -14.63
N GLU A 490 -86.40 -76.30 -13.87
CA GLU A 490 -85.94 -75.87 -12.55
C GLU A 490 -85.37 -74.44 -12.57
N PRO A 491 -85.71 -73.57 -11.60
CA PRO A 491 -85.05 -72.29 -11.45
C PRO A 491 -83.67 -72.50 -10.82
N LYS A 492 -82.61 -72.48 -11.63
CA LYS A 492 -81.26 -72.17 -11.14
C LYS A 492 -81.16 -70.66 -10.99
N LEU A 493 -81.60 -70.16 -9.84
CA LEU A 493 -81.03 -69.07 -9.03
C LEU A 493 -82.13 -68.48 -8.14
N SER A 494 -82.01 -68.76 -6.85
CA SER A 494 -82.80 -68.14 -5.79
C SER A 494 -82.30 -66.71 -5.52
N ILE A 495 -83.25 -65.80 -5.32
CA ILE A 495 -83.05 -64.39 -4.92
C ILE A 495 -82.31 -64.24 -3.57
N ASN A 496 -82.04 -65.34 -2.87
CA ASN A 496 -81.26 -65.39 -1.63
C ASN A 496 -79.74 -65.61 -1.85
N SER A 497 -79.23 -65.45 -3.07
CA SER A 497 -77.78 -65.45 -3.34
C SER A 497 -77.14 -64.05 -3.31
N ILE A 498 -77.87 -63.04 -2.85
CA ILE A 498 -77.33 -61.73 -2.48
C ILE A 498 -77.57 -61.57 -0.99
N ASN A 499 -76.55 -61.87 -0.18
CA ASN A 499 -76.25 -61.31 1.14
C ASN A 499 -75.22 -62.21 1.84
N GLU A 500 -73.94 -62.06 1.47
CA GLU A 500 -72.91 -62.17 2.50
C GLU A 500 -72.80 -60.78 3.16
N PRO A 501 -72.99 -60.66 4.48
CA PRO A 501 -72.69 -59.42 5.16
C PRO A 501 -71.18 -59.19 5.08
N CYS A 502 -70.77 -58.11 4.40
CA CYS A 502 -69.39 -57.65 4.38
C CYS A 502 -68.97 -57.30 5.81
N THR A 503 -68.10 -58.10 6.41
CA THR A 503 -67.64 -57.92 7.81
C THR A 503 -66.32 -57.17 7.94
N ASN A 504 -65.73 -56.67 6.84
CA ASN A 504 -64.49 -55.88 6.89
C ASN A 504 -64.63 -54.59 6.05
N ASN A 505 -64.36 -53.44 6.69
CA ASN A 505 -64.38 -52.10 6.09
C ASN A 505 -63.29 -51.82 5.04
N GLU A 506 -62.53 -52.83 4.60
CA GLU A 506 -61.34 -52.63 3.76
C GLU A 506 -61.64 -52.61 2.24
N ASN A 507 -62.89 -52.83 1.81
CA ASN A 507 -63.28 -52.78 0.40
C ASN A 507 -64.13 -51.56 -0.01
N LEU A 508 -64.35 -50.60 0.90
CA LEU A 508 -65.16 -49.39 0.62
C LEU A 508 -64.33 -48.13 0.36
N ASN A 509 -62.99 -48.20 0.42
CA ASN A 509 -62.10 -47.10 0.06
C ASN A 509 -60.89 -47.62 -0.72
N LYS A 510 -61.00 -47.73 -2.04
CA LYS A 510 -59.83 -47.51 -2.89
C LYS A 510 -59.73 -46.01 -3.11
N SER A 511 -59.10 -45.30 -2.18
CA SER A 511 -58.55 -43.99 -2.51
C SER A 511 -57.39 -44.24 -3.46
N VAL A 512 -57.68 -44.23 -4.75
CA VAL A 512 -56.65 -44.01 -5.75
C VAL A 512 -56.22 -42.56 -5.53
N ASP A 513 -54.99 -42.36 -5.07
CA ASP A 513 -54.41 -41.01 -5.06
C ASP A 513 -54.12 -40.67 -6.52
N GLU A 514 -55.04 -39.94 -7.16
CA GLU A 514 -54.95 -39.52 -8.56
C GLU A 514 -53.61 -38.82 -8.87
N PHE A 515 -52.94 -38.28 -7.83
CA PHE A 515 -51.62 -37.67 -7.95
C PHE A 515 -50.50 -38.71 -8.23
N GLU A 516 -50.53 -39.88 -7.58
CA GLU A 516 -49.52 -40.93 -7.80
C GLU A 516 -49.68 -41.60 -9.17
N GLU A 517 -50.92 -41.78 -9.64
CA GLU A 517 -51.19 -42.40 -10.95
C GLU A 517 -50.80 -41.47 -12.12
N PHE A 518 -50.97 -40.16 -11.96
CA PHE A 518 -50.65 -39.19 -13.01
C PHE A 518 -49.16 -38.80 -13.07
N TYR A 519 -48.47 -38.74 -11.92
CA TYR A 519 -47.10 -38.21 -11.83
C TYR A 519 -46.02 -39.23 -11.43
N GLY A 520 -46.36 -40.43 -11.00
CA GLY A 520 -45.41 -41.55 -10.84
C GLY A 520 -44.41 -41.46 -9.67
N PHE A 521 -44.65 -40.58 -8.68
CA PHE A 521 -43.84 -40.51 -7.47
C PHE A 521 -44.69 -40.80 -6.23
N LYS A 522 -44.15 -41.62 -5.32
CA LYS A 522 -44.74 -41.83 -3.99
C LYS A 522 -44.43 -40.65 -3.08
N LYS A 523 -45.41 -40.26 -2.27
CA LYS A 523 -45.29 -39.14 -1.34
C LYS A 523 -44.31 -39.40 -0.19
#